data_AF-A0A2T7SN13-F1
#
_entry.id   AF-A0A2T7SN13-F1
#
_cell.length_a   1.000
_cell.length_b   1.000
_cell.length_c   1.000
_cell.angle_alpha   90.00
_cell.angle_beta   90.00
_cell.angle_gamma   90.00
#
_symmetry.space_group_name_H-M   'P 1'
#
loop_
_entity.id
_entity.type
_entity.pdbx_description
1 polymer ?
#
loop_
_entity_poly.entity_id
_entity_poly.type
_entity_poly.pdbx_seq_one_letter_code
_entity_poly.pdbx_strand_id
1 'polypeptide(L)'
;MTGAGGGRSPHPRATAGGNAGGNADAIAFVESPVQLLNVLEWARASATGDALTVIVLSPTDPMSRGQLRRMAELARDEGFTVRWQEARGGAGAPLRTLRELTPLLRKAGRIVIGDPFSRYVQLLLTLVSGKELTVVDDGTATLEFIGQIARGERLVRWHRRGSRG
;
A
#
# COMPACT_ATOMS: atom_id res chain seq x y z
N MET A 1 5.56 24.98 44.86
CA MET A 1 5.44 25.48 43.47
C MET A 1 6.47 24.76 42.61
N THR A 2 5.98 24.20 41.49
CA THR A 2 6.68 23.84 40.22
C THR A 2 7.84 22.83 40.27
N GLY A 3 7.93 21.80 39.44
CA GLY A 3 7.20 21.44 38.22
C GLY A 3 7.83 20.17 37.61
N ALA A 4 7.01 19.41 36.89
CA ALA A 4 7.22 18.03 36.45
C ALA A 4 8.33 17.83 35.40
N GLY A 5 9.12 16.75 35.58
CA GLY A 5 10.02 16.22 34.55
C GLY A 5 9.26 15.34 33.56
N GLY A 6 8.94 15.89 32.39
CA GLY A 6 8.33 15.15 31.28
C GLY A 6 9.34 14.26 30.57
N GLY A 7 9.31 12.96 30.86
CA GLY A 7 10.03 11.95 30.09
C GLY A 7 9.50 11.89 28.66
N ARG A 8 10.38 12.13 27.68
CA ARG A 8 10.10 11.92 26.25
C ARG A 8 9.80 10.44 26.00
N SER A 9 8.58 10.12 25.57
CA SER A 9 8.21 8.79 25.09
C SER A 9 8.98 8.40 23.81
N PRO A 10 9.32 7.11 23.61
CA PRO A 10 10.11 6.64 22.46
C PRO A 10 9.26 6.31 21.22
N HIS A 11 8.01 6.76 21.12
CA HIS A 11 7.15 6.38 20.00
C HIS A 11 7.60 7.03 18.68
N PRO A 12 7.73 6.24 17.59
CA PRO A 12 7.98 6.80 16.27
C PRO A 12 6.83 7.75 15.91
N ARG A 13 7.15 9.02 15.67
CA ARG A 13 6.20 9.99 15.13
C ARG A 13 5.85 9.56 13.71
N ALA A 14 4.58 9.25 13.48
CA ALA A 14 4.01 9.30 12.14
C ALA A 14 4.09 10.76 11.68
N THR A 15 5.08 11.07 10.84
CA THR A 15 5.15 12.36 10.17
C THR A 15 4.06 12.38 9.12
N ALA A 16 2.98 13.12 9.37
CA ALA A 16 2.12 13.60 8.29
C ALA A 16 3.03 14.39 7.33
N GLY A 17 3.22 13.86 6.13
CA GLY A 17 4.30 14.22 5.22
C GLY A 17 4.28 15.69 4.81
N GLY A 18 5.33 16.40 5.20
CA GLY A 18 5.66 17.74 4.73
C GLY A 18 7.15 17.79 4.39
N ASN A 19 7.52 17.22 3.25
CA ASN A 19 8.55 17.75 2.38
C ASN A 19 8.54 16.99 1.05
N ALA A 20 8.41 17.74 -0.04
CA ALA A 20 8.56 17.24 -1.41
C ALA A 20 10.01 16.79 -1.62
N GLY A 21 10.33 15.57 -1.17
CA GLY A 21 11.47 14.83 -1.68
C GLY A 21 11.25 14.63 -3.18
N GLY A 22 12.23 15.06 -3.98
CA GLY A 22 12.14 15.10 -5.44
C GLY A 22 11.45 13.87 -6.02
N ASN A 23 10.51 14.13 -6.92
CA ASN A 23 9.48 13.24 -7.50
C ASN A 23 9.99 11.84 -7.80
N ALA A 24 10.15 11.01 -6.77
CA ALA A 24 10.63 9.65 -6.91
C ALA A 24 9.43 8.82 -7.34
N ASP A 25 9.58 8.09 -8.45
CA ASP A 25 8.53 7.24 -9.01
C ASP A 25 7.82 6.46 -7.88
N ALA A 26 6.51 6.63 -7.80
CA ALA A 26 5.67 5.97 -6.81
C ALA A 26 4.97 4.79 -7.47
N ILE A 27 4.91 3.66 -6.77
CA ILE A 27 4.11 2.51 -7.18
C ILE A 27 3.07 2.22 -6.13
N ALA A 28 1.80 2.23 -6.53
CA ALA A 28 0.69 1.85 -5.68
C ALA A 28 0.19 0.44 -5.99
N PHE A 29 -0.21 -0.30 -4.96
CA PHE A 29 -0.88 -1.59 -5.08
C PHE A 29 -2.32 -1.48 -4.57
N VAL A 30 -3.28 -1.86 -5.42
CA VAL A 30 -4.71 -1.79 -5.09
C VAL A 30 -5.41 -3.09 -5.46
N GLU A 31 -6.31 -3.53 -4.58
CA GLU A 31 -7.06 -4.78 -4.66
C GLU A 31 -8.58 -4.55 -4.63
N SER A 32 -9.03 -3.32 -4.35
CA SER A 32 -10.43 -2.94 -4.25
C SER A 32 -10.70 -1.54 -4.85
N PRO A 33 -11.96 -1.24 -5.22
CA PRO A 33 -12.37 0.09 -5.68
C PRO A 33 -12.02 1.21 -4.69
N VAL A 34 -12.21 0.97 -3.39
CA VAL A 34 -11.94 1.96 -2.33
C VAL A 34 -10.44 2.23 -2.19
N GLN A 35 -9.61 1.19 -2.24
CA GLN A 35 -8.15 1.37 -2.22
C GLN A 35 -7.68 2.20 -3.41
N LEU A 36 -8.25 1.99 -4.60
CA LEU A 36 -7.94 2.81 -5.77
C LEU A 36 -8.32 4.27 -5.53
N LEU A 37 -9.53 4.56 -5.06
CA LEU A 37 -9.93 5.93 -4.74
C LEU A 37 -8.95 6.60 -3.76
N ASN A 38 -8.63 5.93 -2.66
CA ASN A 38 -7.78 6.47 -1.60
C ASN A 38 -6.34 6.72 -2.09
N VAL A 39 -5.82 5.87 -2.99
CA VAL A 39 -4.53 6.09 -3.67
C VAL A 39 -4.57 7.34 -4.55
N LEU A 40 -5.64 7.54 -5.33
CA LEU A 40 -5.75 8.69 -6.22
C LEU A 40 -5.89 10.00 -5.43
N GLU A 41 -6.68 9.99 -4.36
CA GLU A 41 -6.80 11.13 -3.44
C GLU A 41 -5.45 11.49 -2.82
N TRP A 42 -4.70 10.49 -2.33
CA TRP A 42 -3.35 10.68 -1.82
C TRP A 42 -2.41 11.26 -2.88
N ALA A 43 -2.47 10.77 -4.13
CA ALA A 43 -1.62 11.21 -5.23
C ALA A 43 -1.87 12.68 -5.59
N ARG A 44 -3.15 13.09 -5.60
CA ARG A 44 -3.56 14.49 -5.80
C ARG A 44 -3.08 15.38 -4.65
N ALA A 45 -3.28 14.95 -3.39
CA ALA A 45 -2.86 15.71 -2.20
C ALA A 45 -1.32 15.85 -2.10
N SER A 46 -0.58 14.86 -2.58
CA SER A 46 0.89 14.82 -2.52
C SER A 46 1.58 15.37 -3.78
N ALA A 47 0.81 15.88 -4.75
CA ALA A 47 1.31 16.31 -6.07
C ALA A 47 2.20 15.25 -6.77
N THR A 48 1.89 13.97 -6.58
CA THR A 48 2.68 12.82 -7.11
C THR A 48 1.99 12.16 -8.32
N GLY A 49 0.93 12.77 -8.86
CA GLY A 49 0.10 12.17 -9.92
C GLY A 49 0.88 11.70 -11.14
N ASP A 50 1.78 12.54 -11.67
CA ASP A 50 2.52 12.25 -12.91
C ASP A 50 3.62 11.19 -12.74
N ALA A 51 4.06 10.94 -11.51
CA ALA A 51 5.07 9.93 -11.18
C ALA A 51 4.47 8.65 -10.56
N LEU A 52 3.14 8.56 -10.51
CA LEU A 52 2.45 7.41 -9.93
C LEU A 52 2.12 6.36 -11.00
N THR A 53 2.57 5.12 -10.76
CA THR A 53 2.06 3.93 -11.42
C THR A 53 1.18 3.14 -10.46
N VAL A 54 -0.09 2.94 -10.81
CA VAL A 54 -1.03 2.11 -10.05
C VAL A 54 -1.02 0.69 -10.60
N ILE A 55 -0.77 -0.28 -9.73
CA ILE A 55 -0.84 -1.72 -10.00
C ILE A 55 -2.13 -2.28 -9.38
N VAL A 56 -3.05 -2.67 -10.25
CA VAL A 56 -4.31 -3.30 -9.87
C VAL A 56 -4.09 -4.81 -9.78
N LEU A 57 -4.14 -5.34 -8.56
CA LEU A 57 -4.05 -6.76 -8.28
C LEU A 57 -5.46 -7.35 -8.31
N SER A 58 -5.82 -8.02 -9.42
CA SER A 58 -7.21 -8.39 -9.66
C SER A 58 -7.80 -9.28 -8.55
N PRO A 59 -9.02 -8.98 -8.07
CA PRO A 59 -9.83 -9.94 -7.33
C PRO A 59 -10.30 -11.08 -8.23
N THR A 60 -10.72 -12.18 -7.62
CA THR A 60 -11.20 -13.38 -8.31
C THR A 60 -12.71 -13.39 -8.51
N ASP A 61 -13.47 -12.70 -7.66
CA ASP A 61 -14.92 -12.63 -7.80
C ASP A 61 -15.33 -11.67 -8.94
N PRO A 62 -16.30 -12.04 -9.78
CA PRO A 62 -16.67 -11.24 -10.94
C PRO A 62 -17.16 -9.82 -10.62
N MET A 63 -17.90 -9.66 -9.51
CA MET A 63 -18.50 -8.38 -9.13
C MET A 63 -17.43 -7.35 -8.77
N SER A 64 -16.56 -7.66 -7.81
CA SER A 64 -15.49 -6.74 -7.39
C SER A 64 -14.52 -6.47 -8.54
N ARG A 65 -14.30 -7.47 -9.40
CA ARG A 65 -13.49 -7.32 -10.62
C ARG A 65 -14.11 -6.33 -11.59
N GLY A 66 -15.43 -6.38 -11.82
CA GLY A 66 -16.15 -5.45 -12.67
C GLY A 66 -16.10 -4.01 -12.14
N GLN A 67 -16.36 -3.83 -10.83
CA GLN A 67 -16.26 -2.52 -10.18
C GLN A 67 -14.85 -1.93 -10.27
N LEU A 68 -13.83 -2.75 -10.00
CA LEU A 68 -12.44 -2.30 -10.03
C LEU A 68 -11.97 -1.99 -11.46
N ARG A 69 -12.47 -2.70 -12.48
CA ARG A 69 -12.24 -2.36 -13.89
C ARG A 69 -12.80 -0.98 -14.21
N ARG A 70 -14.04 -0.70 -13.80
CA ARG A 70 -14.66 0.62 -14.02
C ARG A 70 -13.86 1.73 -13.36
N MET A 71 -13.41 1.53 -12.12
CA MET A 71 -12.56 2.51 -11.44
C MET A 71 -11.20 2.69 -12.13
N ALA A 72 -10.60 1.60 -12.63
CA ALA A 72 -9.34 1.65 -13.36
C ALA A 72 -9.47 2.37 -14.72
N GLU A 73 -10.62 2.29 -15.39
CA GLU A 73 -10.94 3.08 -16.58
C GLU A 73 -10.98 4.57 -16.23
N LEU A 74 -11.80 4.94 -15.23
CA LEU A 74 -11.91 6.34 -14.79
C LEU A 74 -10.55 6.94 -14.38
N ALA A 75 -9.72 6.16 -13.68
CA ALA A 75 -8.37 6.60 -13.31
C ALA A 75 -7.47 6.86 -14.52
N ARG A 76 -7.59 6.06 -15.60
CA ARG A 76 -6.85 6.30 -16.84
C ARG A 76 -7.36 7.53 -17.59
N ASP A 77 -8.68 7.73 -17.61
CA ASP A 77 -9.30 8.90 -18.21
C ASP A 77 -8.85 10.19 -17.51
N GLU A 78 -8.57 10.12 -16.21
CA GLU A 78 -7.97 11.19 -15.40
C GLU A 78 -6.44 11.35 -15.57
N GLY A 79 -5.81 10.55 -16.43
CA GLY A 79 -4.40 10.64 -16.78
C GLY A 79 -3.45 9.75 -15.96
N PHE A 80 -3.94 8.92 -15.05
CA PHE A 80 -3.07 8.05 -14.24
C PHE A 80 -2.59 6.82 -15.04
N THR A 81 -1.33 6.42 -14.81
CA THR A 81 -0.80 5.16 -15.34
C THR A 81 -1.33 3.99 -14.51
N VAL A 82 -2.24 3.18 -15.09
CA VAL A 82 -2.85 2.03 -14.39
C VAL A 82 -2.55 0.71 -15.11
N ARG A 83 -1.88 -0.21 -14.43
CA ARG A 83 -1.54 -1.56 -14.92
C ARG A 83 -2.35 -2.62 -14.20
N TRP A 84 -3.00 -3.50 -14.97
CA TRP A 84 -3.78 -4.62 -14.44
C TRP A 84 -2.92 -5.87 -14.32
N GLN A 85 -3.03 -6.60 -13.20
CA GLN A 85 -2.22 -7.78 -12.89
C GLN A 85 -3.08 -8.96 -12.45
N GLU A 86 -2.96 -10.07 -13.18
CA GLU A 86 -3.65 -11.34 -12.91
C GLU A 86 -2.93 -12.16 -11.84
N ALA A 87 -2.71 -11.55 -10.69
CA ALA A 87 -1.94 -12.15 -9.61
C ALA A 87 -2.61 -13.41 -9.05
N ARG A 88 -3.94 -13.54 -9.13
CA ARG A 88 -4.67 -14.64 -8.46
C ARG A 88 -5.09 -15.78 -9.41
N GLY A 89 -4.67 -15.75 -10.67
CA GLY A 89 -5.19 -16.61 -11.75
C GLY A 89 -4.64 -18.04 -11.89
N GLY A 90 -4.03 -18.63 -10.86
CA GLY A 90 -3.59 -20.04 -10.90
C GLY A 90 -2.21 -20.33 -10.32
N ALA A 91 -1.77 -21.59 -10.43
CA ALA A 91 -0.46 -22.04 -9.96
C ALA A 91 0.67 -21.29 -10.71
N GLY A 92 1.49 -20.55 -9.98
CA GLY A 92 2.61 -19.77 -10.53
C GLY A 92 2.30 -18.33 -10.93
N ALA A 93 1.03 -17.90 -10.91
CA ALA A 93 0.65 -16.51 -11.14
C ALA A 93 1.41 -15.50 -10.22
N PRO A 94 1.62 -15.78 -8.91
CA PRO A 94 2.42 -14.91 -8.06
C PRO A 94 3.85 -14.69 -8.53
N LEU A 95 4.53 -15.76 -8.96
CA LEU A 95 5.91 -15.68 -9.41
C LEU A 95 6.02 -14.89 -10.71
N ARG A 96 5.06 -15.07 -11.62
CA ARG A 96 5.00 -14.32 -12.88
C ARG A 96 4.77 -12.83 -12.61
N THR A 97 3.71 -12.47 -11.88
CA THR A 97 3.42 -11.09 -11.51
C THR A 97 4.62 -10.44 -10.81
N LEU A 98 5.27 -11.16 -9.90
CA LEU A 98 6.45 -10.62 -9.23
C LEU A 98 7.61 -10.33 -10.19
N ARG A 99 7.89 -11.25 -11.13
CA ARG A 99 8.92 -11.02 -12.17
C ARG A 99 8.59 -9.81 -13.04
N GLU A 100 7.33 -9.64 -13.41
CA GLU A 100 6.87 -8.49 -14.21
C GLU A 100 6.99 -7.16 -13.45
N LEU A 101 6.75 -7.17 -12.15
CA LEU A 101 6.81 -5.97 -11.31
C LEU A 101 8.23 -5.61 -10.86
N THR A 102 9.16 -6.57 -10.82
CA THR A 102 10.52 -6.37 -10.29
C THR A 102 11.24 -5.15 -10.89
N PRO A 103 11.25 -4.90 -12.21
CA PRO A 103 11.92 -3.72 -12.78
C PRO A 103 11.31 -2.40 -12.31
N LEU A 104 9.97 -2.35 -12.18
CA LEU A 104 9.26 -1.17 -11.70
C LEU A 104 9.58 -0.92 -10.22
N LEU A 105 9.48 -1.97 -9.39
CA LEU A 105 9.79 -1.91 -7.96
C LEU A 105 11.21 -1.42 -7.70
N ARG A 106 12.19 -1.83 -8.52
CA ARG A 106 13.58 -1.38 -8.37
C ARG A 106 13.72 0.13 -8.57
N LYS A 107 13.00 0.71 -9.54
CA LYS A 107 13.04 2.15 -9.86
C LYS A 107 12.28 3.00 -8.87
N ALA A 108 11.19 2.47 -8.30
CA ALA A 108 10.35 3.23 -7.38
C ALA A 108 11.11 3.66 -6.12
N GLY A 109 10.99 4.94 -5.75
CA GLY A 109 11.47 5.44 -4.46
C GLY A 109 10.43 5.27 -3.35
N ARG A 110 9.15 5.18 -3.73
CA ARG A 110 8.01 5.08 -2.82
C ARG A 110 7.07 3.95 -3.21
N ILE A 111 6.65 3.18 -2.23
CA ILE A 111 5.64 2.13 -2.36
C ILE A 111 4.39 2.57 -1.60
N VAL A 112 3.22 2.47 -2.23
CA VAL A 112 1.93 2.84 -1.65
C VAL A 112 1.04 1.60 -1.57
N ILE A 113 0.45 1.34 -0.40
CA ILE A 113 -0.37 0.14 -0.16
C ILE A 113 -1.65 0.50 0.58
N GLY A 114 -2.75 -0.20 0.26
CA GLY A 114 -4.00 -0.10 1.02
C GLY A 114 -4.05 -1.05 2.22
N ASP A 115 -3.73 -2.34 2.00
CA ASP A 115 -3.77 -3.36 3.06
C ASP A 115 -2.37 -3.93 3.37
N PRO A 116 -1.73 -3.55 4.49
CA PRO A 116 -0.46 -4.13 4.97
C PRO A 116 -0.53 -5.64 5.28
N PHE A 117 -1.73 -6.19 5.45
CA PHE A 117 -1.97 -7.60 5.74
C PHE A 117 -2.35 -8.42 4.50
N SER A 118 -2.38 -7.80 3.32
CA SER A 118 -2.54 -8.52 2.06
C SER A 118 -1.36 -9.44 1.82
N ARG A 119 -1.64 -10.71 1.48
CA ARG A 119 -0.59 -11.72 1.24
C ARG A 119 0.34 -11.31 0.10
N TYR A 120 -0.20 -10.64 -0.91
CA TYR A 120 0.59 -10.15 -2.05
C TYR A 120 1.48 -8.98 -1.65
N VAL A 121 0.91 -8.02 -0.93
CA VAL A 121 1.66 -6.88 -0.39
C VAL A 121 2.77 -7.37 0.54
N GLN A 122 2.50 -8.31 1.44
CA GLN A 122 3.51 -8.88 2.33
C GLN A 122 4.67 -9.54 1.56
N LEU A 123 4.38 -10.29 0.49
CA LEU A 123 5.42 -10.84 -0.38
C LEU A 123 6.25 -9.72 -1.00
N LEU A 124 5.61 -8.69 -1.55
CA LEU A 124 6.28 -7.55 -2.17
C LEU A 124 7.14 -6.76 -1.18
N LEU A 125 6.65 -6.58 0.06
CA LEU A 125 7.35 -5.87 1.13
C LEU A 125 8.69 -6.53 1.49
N THR A 126 8.85 -7.84 1.30
CA THR A 126 10.14 -8.51 1.51
C THR A 126 11.21 -8.14 0.46
N LEU A 127 10.80 -7.53 -0.66
CA LEU A 127 11.66 -7.28 -1.83
C LEU A 127 11.99 -5.78 -2.04
N VAL A 128 11.38 -4.90 -1.25
CA VAL A 128 11.40 -3.44 -1.45
C VAL A 128 12.11 -2.68 -0.32
N SER A 129 13.03 -3.35 0.39
CA SER A 129 13.81 -2.74 1.48
C SER A 129 14.50 -1.44 1.06
N GLY A 130 14.56 -0.48 1.99
CA GLY A 130 15.19 0.83 1.77
C GLY A 130 14.35 1.85 1.00
N LYS A 131 13.04 1.61 0.83
CA LYS A 131 12.09 2.51 0.17
C LYS A 131 11.14 3.15 1.16
N GLU A 132 10.60 4.31 0.81
CA GLU A 132 9.52 4.92 1.57
C GLU A 132 8.24 4.11 1.39
N LEU A 133 7.59 3.73 2.49
CA LEU A 133 6.32 3.02 2.48
C LEU A 133 5.21 3.96 2.95
N THR A 134 4.24 4.20 2.07
CA THR A 134 3.01 4.92 2.39
C THR A 134 1.87 3.92 2.51
N VAL A 135 1.13 3.99 3.61
CA VAL A 135 -0.12 3.24 3.78
C VAL A 135 -1.27 4.21 3.64
N VAL A 136 -2.13 3.98 2.64
CA VAL A 136 -3.39 4.70 2.53
C VAL A 136 -4.45 4.01 3.40
N ASP A 137 -5.40 4.78 3.89
CA ASP A 137 -6.45 4.21 4.74
C ASP A 137 -7.27 3.18 3.96
N ASP A 138 -7.48 1.99 4.53
CA ASP A 138 -8.36 0.93 4.02
C ASP A 138 -9.36 0.52 5.11
N GLY A 139 -9.55 1.39 6.10
CA GLY A 139 -10.43 1.19 7.24
C GLY A 139 -9.78 0.34 8.34
N THR A 140 -10.42 -0.75 8.72
CA THR A 140 -10.03 -1.56 9.89
C THR A 140 -8.60 -2.09 9.78
N ALA A 141 -8.15 -2.45 8.58
CA ALA A 141 -6.78 -2.93 8.37
C ALA A 141 -5.74 -1.87 8.77
N THR A 142 -5.99 -0.61 8.44
CA THR A 142 -5.09 0.50 8.77
C THR A 142 -5.03 0.74 10.28
N LEU A 143 -6.17 0.70 10.97
CA LEU A 143 -6.21 0.84 12.43
C LEU A 143 -5.43 -0.27 13.16
N GLU A 144 -5.59 -1.52 12.72
CA GLU A 144 -4.85 -2.65 13.29
C GLU A 144 -3.35 -2.56 13.01
N PHE A 145 -2.96 -2.12 11.81
CA PHE A 145 -1.56 -1.88 11.46
C PHE A 145 -0.92 -0.82 12.34
N ILE A 146 -1.59 0.33 12.51
CA ILE A 146 -1.14 1.40 13.41
C ILE A 146 -1.00 0.86 14.84
N GLY A 147 -1.97 0.05 15.30
CA GLY A 147 -1.94 -0.59 16.60
C GLY A 147 -0.74 -1.54 16.80
N GLN A 148 -0.29 -2.25 15.75
CA GLN A 148 0.90 -3.10 15.81
C GLN A 148 2.19 -2.28 15.83
N ILE A 149 2.29 -1.25 14.99
CA ILE A 149 3.45 -0.34 14.97
C ILE A 149 3.62 0.35 16.32
N ALA A 150 2.54 0.90 16.87
CA ALA A 150 2.58 1.62 18.14
C ALA A 150 3.09 0.73 19.30
N ARG A 151 2.84 -0.59 19.22
CA ARG A 151 3.27 -1.60 20.18
C ARG A 151 4.61 -2.26 19.85
N GLY A 152 5.23 -1.93 18.71
CA GLY A 152 6.44 -2.61 18.24
C GLY A 152 6.23 -4.10 17.93
N GLU A 153 4.99 -4.49 17.62
CA GLU A 153 4.67 -5.88 17.29
C GLU A 153 5.12 -6.24 15.87
N ARG A 154 5.36 -7.53 15.63
CA ARG A 154 5.57 -8.02 14.27
C ARG A 154 4.30 -7.86 13.44
N LEU A 155 4.46 -7.51 12.17
CA LEU A 155 3.37 -7.40 11.20
C LEU A 155 2.71 -8.77 10.97
N VAL A 156 1.63 -9.06 11.70
CA VAL A 156 0.91 -10.34 11.65
C VAL A 156 -0.59 -10.07 11.56
N ARG A 157 -1.28 -10.72 10.63
CA ARG A 157 -2.74 -10.57 10.49
C ARG A 157 -3.44 -10.99 11.80
N TRP A 158 -4.29 -10.11 12.36
CA TRP A 158 -4.88 -10.28 13.70
C TRP A 158 -5.69 -11.58 13.85
N HIS A 159 -6.39 -12.00 12.79
CA HIS A 159 -7.14 -13.27 12.78
C HIS A 159 -6.25 -14.53 12.94
N ARG A 160 -4.94 -14.42 12.74
CA ARG A 160 -3.99 -15.52 12.96
C ARG A 160 -3.37 -15.54 14.36
N ARG A 161 -3.65 -14.57 15.24
CA ARG A 161 -3.10 -14.57 16.61
C ARG A 161 -3.58 -15.78 17.45
N GLY A 162 -4.68 -16.44 17.07
CA GLY A 162 -5.23 -17.62 17.76
C GLY A 162 -4.82 -18.99 17.20
N SER A 163 -4.11 -19.05 16.07
CA SER A 163 -3.67 -20.33 15.46
C SER A 163 -2.19 -20.58 15.73
N ARG A 164 -1.83 -20.72 17.01
CA ARG A 164 -0.64 -21.48 17.39
C ARG A 164 -1.12 -22.90 17.70
N GLY A 165 -1.03 -23.77 16.72
CA GLY A 165 -0.76 -25.19 16.92
C GLY A 165 0.74 -25.41 16.79
#